data_AF-A0A367M5V6-F1
#
_entry.id   AF-A0A367M5V6-F1
#
_cell.length_a   1.000
_cell.length_b   1.000
_cell.length_c   1.000
_cell.angle_alpha   90.00
_cell.angle_beta   90.00
_cell.angle_gamma   90.00
#
_symmetry.space_group_name_H-M   'P 1'
#
loop_
_entity.id
_entity.type
_entity.pdbx_description
1 polymer ?
#
loop_
_entity_poly.entity_id
_entity_poly.type
_entity_poly.pdbx_seq_one_letter_code
_entity_poly.pdbx_strand_id
1 'polypeptide(L)' 'MSDQYWLVKLDVHGNPTLKDGPHQDVSGVQKALYLFNSLGFVREDDQFGCARISISSVVADGSDVNHEAIAILNSAGLNP' A
#
# COMPACT_ATOMS: atom_id res chain seq x y z
N MET A 1 -12.93 -12.57 -2.95
CA MET A 1 -12.41 -11.39 -3.68
C MET A 1 -11.43 -11.89 -4.73
N SER A 2 -11.37 -11.28 -5.91
CA SER A 2 -10.37 -11.63 -6.93
C SER A 2 -9.02 -11.03 -6.55
N ASP A 3 -7.94 -11.77 -6.82
CA ASP A 3 -6.60 -11.22 -6.67
C ASP A 3 -6.39 -10.03 -7.59
N GLN A 4 -5.63 -9.06 -7.11
CA GLN A 4 -5.27 -7.86 -7.86
C GLN A 4 -3.75 -7.80 -8.04
N TYR A 5 -3.30 -7.29 -9.18
CA TYR A 5 -1.88 -7.05 -9.44
C TYR A 5 -1.59 -5.55 -9.40
N TRP A 6 -0.53 -5.13 -8.73
CA TRP A 6 -0.21 -3.71 -8.53
C TRP A 6 1.27 -3.43 -8.82
N LEU A 7 1.55 -2.25 -9.37
CA LEU A 7 2.90 -1.70 -9.38
C LEU A 7 3.24 -1.20 -7.98
N VAL A 8 4.35 -1.70 -7.45
CA VAL A 8 4.86 -1.25 -6.15
C VAL A 8 6.24 -0.65 -6.29
N LYS A 9 6.51 0.42 -5.55
CA LYS A 9 7.86 0.91 -5.31
C LYS A 9 8.36 0.32 -4.01
N LEU A 10 9.58 -0.17 -3.99
CA LEU A 10 10.23 -0.71 -2.81
C LEU A 10 11.06 0.40 -2.14
N ASP A 11 11.00 0.45 -0.81
CA ASP A 11 11.98 1.22 -0.04
C ASP A 11 13.32 0.47 0.08
N VAL A 12 14.29 1.08 0.78
CA VAL A 12 15.62 0.49 1.00
C VAL A 12 15.62 -0.82 1.81
N HIS A 13 14.50 -1.14 2.45
CA HIS A 13 14.29 -2.37 3.21
C HIS A 13 13.45 -3.40 2.44
N GLY A 14 13.00 -3.08 1.22
CA GLY A 14 12.15 -3.93 0.41
C GLY A 14 10.67 -3.83 0.74
N ASN A 15 10.23 -2.86 1.55
CA ASN A 15 8.81 -2.68 1.85
C ASN A 15 8.08 -2.02 0.67
N PRO A 16 6.93 -2.56 0.24
CA PRO A 16 6.22 -2.06 -0.93
C PRO A 16 5.29 -0.88 -0.60
N THR A 17 5.25 0.12 -1.49
CA THR A 17 4.19 1.15 -1.57
C THR A 17 3.48 1.04 -2.91
N LEU A 18 2.14 0.95 -2.92
CA LEU A 18 1.33 0.92 -4.14
C LEU A 18 1.49 2.24 -4.93
N LYS A 19 1.70 2.16 -6.24
CA LYS A 19 1.98 3.33 -7.08
C LYS A 19 0.96 3.63 -8.16
N ASP A 20 0.14 2.67 -8.54
CA ASP A 20 -0.88 2.81 -9.56
C ASP A 20 -2.20 2.19 -9.09
N GLY A 21 -3.09 1.81 -10.02
CA GLY A 21 -4.34 1.11 -9.70
C GLY A 21 -4.22 -0.41 -9.92
N PRO A 22 -5.27 -1.18 -9.57
CA PRO A 22 -5.27 -2.63 -9.74
C PRO A 22 -5.30 -3.05 -11.20
N HIS A 23 -4.52 -4.08 -11.52
CA HIS A 23 -4.46 -4.75 -12.82
C HIS A 23 -4.98 -6.18 -12.75
N GLN A 24 -5.39 -6.71 -13.90
CA GLN A 24 -5.83 -8.10 -14.03
C GLN A 24 -4.68 -9.10 -13.96
N ASP A 25 -3.48 -8.70 -14.39
CA ASP A 25 -2.31 -9.56 -14.48
C ASP A 25 -0.98 -8.76 -14.40
N VAL A 26 0.14 -9.48 -14.49
CA VAL A 26 1.50 -8.92 -14.46
C VAL A 26 1.79 -8.04 -15.68
N SER A 27 1.17 -8.29 -16.84
CA SER A 27 1.40 -7.49 -18.05
C SER A 27 0.90 -6.06 -17.86
N GLY A 28 -0.22 -5.86 -17.16
CA GLY A 28 -0.72 -4.53 -16.79
C GLY A 28 0.30 -3.74 -15.98
N VAL A 29 0.90 -4.37 -14.96
CA VAL A 29 1.93 -3.77 -14.10
C VAL A 29 3.19 -3.40 -14.90
N GLN A 30 3.63 -4.27 -15.82
CA GLN A 30 4.79 -3.99 -16.68
C GLN A 30 4.54 -2.77 -17.60
N LYS A 31 3.33 -2.65 -18.16
CA LYS A 31 2.94 -1.48 -18.97
C LYS A 31 2.89 -0.20 -18.13
N ALA A 32 2.39 -0.28 -16.90
CA ALA A 32 2.37 0.85 -15.97
C ALA A 32 3.79 1.33 -15.66
N LEU A 33 4.73 0.42 -15.36
CA LEU A 33 6.13 0.76 -15.14
C LEU A 33 6.76 1.42 -16.38
N TYR A 34 6.49 0.89 -17.57
CA TYR A 34 6.96 1.49 -18.82
C TYR A 34 6.48 2.94 -18.97
N LEU A 35 5.20 3.21 -18.69
CA LEU A 35 4.66 4.57 -18.72
C LEU A 35 5.31 5.47 -17.67
N PHE A 36 5.49 4.99 -16.43
CA PHE A 36 6.13 5.75 -15.36
C PHE A 36 7.56 6.17 -15.74
N ASN A 37 8.32 5.25 -16.33
CA ASN A 37 9.66 5.52 -16.81
C ASN A 37 9.64 6.54 -17.97
N SER A 38 8.73 6.35 -18.92
CA SER A 38 8.61 7.22 -20.10
C SER A 38 8.18 8.66 -19.77
N LEU A 39 7.43 8.83 -18.66
CA LEU A 39 6.97 10.13 -18.18
C LEU A 39 7.94 10.80 -17.19
N GLY A 40 9.08 10.16 -16.90
CA GLY A 40 10.09 10.72 -15.97
C GLY A 40 9.71 10.64 -14.50
N PHE A 41 8.80 9.73 -14.12
CA PHE A 41 8.42 9.51 -12.71
C PHE A 41 9.34 8.51 -11.99
N VAL A 42 10.21 7.82 -12.72
CA VAL A 42 11.19 6.85 -12.20
C VAL A 42 12.55 7.53 -12.04
N ARG A 43 13.17 7.39 -10.88
CA ARG A 43 14.57 7.78 -10.64
C ARG A 43 15.50 6.57 -10.80
N GLU A 44 16.79 6.82 -11.01
CA GLU A 44 17.80 5.78 -11.24
C GLU A 44 17.87 4.76 -10.10
N ASP A 45 17.76 5.20 -8.86
CA ASP A 45 17.81 4.34 -7.67
C ASP A 45 16.44 3.78 -7.26
N ASP A 46 15.38 4.04 -8.03
CA ASP A 46 14.05 3.54 -7.68
C ASP A 46 13.92 2.05 -8.02
N GLN A 47 13.56 1.25 -7.02
CA GLN A 47 13.26 -0.15 -7.21
C GLN A 47 11.75 -0.38 -7.30
N PHE A 48 11.30 -1.07 -8.34
CA PHE A 48 9.90 -1.42 -8.57
C PHE A 48 9.68 -2.93 -8.56
N GLY A 49 8.46 -3.34 -8.24
CA GLY A 49 8.01 -4.73 -8.25
C GLY A 49 6.55 -4.88 -8.65
N CYS A 50 6.12 -6.13 -8.79
CA CYS A 50 4.73 -6.50 -8.98
C CYS A 50 4.22 -7.20 -7.72
N ALA A 51 3.18 -6.64 -7.09
CA ALA A 51 2.52 -7.26 -5.94
C ALA A 51 1.23 -7.95 -6.38
N ARG A 52 1.04 -9.22 -5.98
CA ARG A 52 -0.26 -9.90 -6.02
C ARG A 52 -0.93 -9.72 -4.66
N ILE A 53 -2.03 -9.00 -4.64
CA ILE A 53 -2.73 -8.60 -3.42
C ILE A 53 -4.04 -9.38 -3.32
N SER A 54 -4.24 -10.00 -2.17
CA SER A 54 -5.53 -10.56 -1.76
C SER A 54 -6.10 -9.70 -0.64
N ILE A 55 -7.32 -9.23 -0.81
CA ILE A 55 -8.00 -8.37 0.16
C ILE A 55 -9.03 -9.21 0.91
N SER A 56 -9.04 -9.09 2.23
CA SER A 56 -10.04 -9.68 3.12
C SER A 56 -10.77 -8.58 3.88
N SER A 57 -12.02 -8.86 4.27
CA SER A 57 -12.73 -7.99 5.20
C SER A 57 -12.11 -8.10 6.59
N VAL A 58 -11.95 -6.97 7.27
CA VAL A 58 -11.52 -6.92 8.67
C VAL A 58 -12.66 -6.39 9.53
N VAL A 59 -12.69 -6.83 10.79
CA VAL A 59 -13.54 -6.25 11.83
C VAL A 59 -12.63 -5.60 12.86
N ALA A 60 -13.04 -4.44 13.37
CA ALA A 60 -12.29 -3.79 14.44
C ALA A 60 -12.27 -4.71 15.67
N ASP A 61 -11.07 -4.92 16.21
CA ASP A 61 -10.86 -5.68 17.44
C ASP A 61 -10.21 -4.78 18.48
N GLY A 62 -10.83 -4.71 19.66
CA GLY A 62 -10.32 -3.94 20.80
C GLY A 62 -9.49 -4.79 21.76
N SER A 63 -9.33 -6.09 21.51
CA SER A 63 -8.52 -6.95 22.36
C SER A 63 -7.07 -6.48 22.42
N ASP A 64 -6.49 -6.50 23.62
CA ASP A 64 -5.12 -6.06 23.91
C ASP A 64 -4.80 -4.60 23.53
N VAL A 65 -5.83 -3.77 23.34
CA VAL A 65 -5.67 -2.33 23.12
C VAL A 65 -5.67 -1.59 24.46
N ASN A 66 -4.80 -0.58 24.60
CA ASN A 66 -4.79 0.30 25.77
C ASN A 66 -5.99 1.27 25.73
N HIS A 67 -7.13 0.82 26.24
CA HIS A 67 -8.37 1.60 26.28
C HIS A 67 -8.27 2.88 27.12
N GLU A 68 -7.41 2.91 28.14
CA GLU A 68 -7.21 4.09 28.98
C GLU A 68 -6.54 5.22 28.18
N ALA A 69 -5.49 4.91 27.43
CA ALA A 69 -4.83 5.88 26.56
C ALA A 69 -5.80 6.44 25.51
N ILE A 70 -6.65 5.60 24.93
CA ILE A 70 -7.69 6.03 23.98
C ILE A 70 -8.68 7.00 24.64
N ALA A 71 -9.15 6.68 25.85
CA ALA A 71 -10.08 7.54 26.58
C ALA A 71 -9.46 8.92 26.88
N ILE A 72 -8.19 8.95 27.29
CA ILE A 72 -7.45 10.20 27.55
C ILE A 72 -7.35 11.04 26.28
N LEU A 73 -6.94 10.44 25.14
CA LEU A 73 -6.80 11.15 23.87
C LEU A 73 -8.14 11.73 23.40
N ASN A 74 -9.20 10.93 23.42
CA ASN A 74 -10.55 11.38 23.04
C ASN A 74 -11.05 12.51 23.95
N SER A 75 -10.79 12.43 25.26
CA SER A 75 -11.18 13.49 26.22
C SER A 75 -10.43 14.79 26.03
N ALA A 76 -9.21 14.74 25.50
CA ALA A 76 -8.38 15.90 25.19
C ALA A 76 -8.80 16.62 23.89
N GLY A 77 -9.83 16.12 23.18
CA GLY A 77 -10.24 16.63 21.87
C GLY A 77 -9.24 16.36 20.75
N LEU A 78 -8.19 15.58 21.06
CA LEU A 78 -7.30 14.98 20.10
C LEU A 78 -8.01 13.73 19.59
N ASN A 79 -9.03 13.90 18.77
CA ASN A 79 -9.53 12.81 17.95
C ASN A 79 -8.48 12.56 16.87
N PRO A 80 -7.64 11.51 16.95
CA PRO A 80 -6.78 11.13 15.83
C PRO A 80 -7.61 10.72 14.60
#